data_AF-S8EIH6-F1
#
_entry.id   AF-S8EIH6-F1
#
_cell.length_a   1.000
_cell.length_b   1.000
_cell.length_c   1.000
_cell.angle_alpha   90.00
_cell.angle_beta   90.00
_cell.angle_gamma   90.00
#
_symmetry.space_group_name_H-M   'P 1'
#
loop_
_entity.id
_entity.type
_entity.pdbx_description
1 polymer ?
#
loop_
_entity_poly.entity_id
_entity_poly.type
_entity_poly.pdbx_seq_one_letter_code
_entity_poly.pdbx_strand_id
1 'polypeptide(L)'
;SETEQHLQRALEESDARNRQQKSRIRGLQASAILSNLYVARAHTQLQAQEDKTSRKKSTHILSDGLPRLLTNDEMFALVCQHEEASEQRKAAKEAR
;
A
#
# COMPACT_ATOMS: atom_id res chain seq x y z
N SER A 1 56.20 17.79 -20.70
CA SER A 1 56.87 16.46 -20.84
C SER A 1 55.89 15.45 -21.42
N GLU A 2 56.32 14.39 -22.13
CA GLU A 2 55.40 13.32 -22.61
C GLU A 2 54.60 12.70 -21.45
N THR A 3 55.22 12.56 -20.28
CA THR A 3 54.58 12.09 -19.05
C THR A 3 53.45 13.00 -18.58
N GLU A 4 53.63 14.31 -18.68
CA GLU A 4 52.63 15.31 -18.31
C GLU A 4 51.41 15.24 -19.24
N GLN A 5 51.62 15.09 -20.56
CA GLN A 5 50.54 14.92 -21.52
C GLN A 5 49.74 13.63 -21.26
N HIS A 6 50.42 12.54 -20.90
CA HIS A 6 49.75 11.28 -20.56
C HIS A 6 48.89 11.41 -19.30
N LEU A 7 49.40 12.08 -18.26
CA LEU A 7 48.66 12.32 -17.02
C LEU A 7 47.45 13.24 -17.23
N GLN A 8 47.58 14.27 -18.07
CA GLN A 8 46.46 15.15 -18.41
C GLN A 8 45.34 14.39 -19.13
N ARG A 9 45.67 13.54 -20.10
CA ARG A 9 44.66 12.69 -20.78
C ARG A 9 43.96 11.74 -19.82
N ALA A 10 44.74 11.07 -18.95
CA ALA A 10 44.17 10.17 -17.96
C ALA A 10 43.23 10.89 -16.98
N LEU A 11 43.56 12.13 -16.61
CA LEU A 11 42.71 12.97 -15.76
C LEU A 11 41.41 13.36 -16.47
N GLU A 12 41.49 13.82 -17.72
CA GLU A 12 40.33 14.19 -18.53
C GLU A 12 39.36 13.02 -18.72
N GLU A 13 39.89 11.84 -19.04
CA GLU A 13 39.11 10.61 -19.16
C GLU A 13 38.42 10.23 -17.83
N SER A 14 39.16 10.34 -16.72
CA SER A 14 38.61 10.08 -15.38
C SER A 14 37.49 11.05 -15.03
N ASP A 15 37.67 12.34 -15.32
CA ASP A 15 36.68 13.38 -15.07
C ASP A 15 35.44 13.23 -15.95
N ALA A 16 35.61 12.81 -17.21
CA ALA A 16 34.49 12.50 -18.09
C ALA A 16 33.65 11.34 -17.54
N ARG A 17 34.31 10.25 -17.10
CA ARG A 17 33.63 9.11 -16.45
C ARG A 17 32.90 9.53 -15.17
N ASN A 18 33.57 10.30 -14.30
CA ASN A 18 32.99 10.78 -13.06
C ASN A 18 31.77 11.68 -13.31
N ARG A 19 31.82 12.56 -14.31
CA ARG A 19 30.70 13.42 -14.69
C ARG A 19 29.51 12.58 -15.17
N GLN A 20 29.75 11.59 -16.02
CA GLN A 20 28.71 10.68 -16.51
C GLN A 20 28.07 9.90 -15.37
N GLN A 21 28.88 9.34 -14.46
CA GLN A 21 28.40 8.56 -13.32
C GLN A 21 27.58 9.42 -12.36
N LYS A 22 28.05 10.64 -12.03
CA LYS A 22 27.29 11.60 -11.22
C LYS A 22 25.93 11.94 -11.84
N SER A 23 25.89 12.12 -13.17
CA SER A 23 24.63 12.37 -13.87
C SER A 23 23.64 11.20 -13.73
N ARG A 24 24.13 9.97 -13.93
CA ARG A 24 23.33 8.75 -13.74
C ARG A 24 22.80 8.61 -12.32
N ILE A 25 23.66 8.81 -11.32
CA ILE A 25 23.27 8.73 -9.91
C ILE A 25 22.18 9.74 -9.58
N ARG A 26 22.29 10.98 -10.06
CA ARG A 26 21.23 11.99 -9.86
C ARG A 26 19.89 11.54 -10.45
N GLY A 27 19.89 10.95 -11.64
CA GLY A 27 18.68 10.40 -12.25
C GLY A 27 18.07 9.26 -11.41
N LEU A 28 18.90 8.33 -10.94
CA LEU A 28 18.44 7.24 -10.06
C LEU A 28 17.89 7.76 -8.73
N GLN A 29 18.56 8.74 -8.11
CA GLN A 29 18.09 9.35 -6.87
C GLN A 29 16.75 10.06 -7.06
N ALA A 30 16.59 10.83 -8.14
CA ALA A 30 15.32 11.49 -8.45
C ALA A 30 14.19 10.47 -8.65
N SER A 31 14.44 9.40 -9.40
CA SER A 31 13.47 8.32 -9.59
C SER A 31 13.10 7.64 -8.27
N ALA A 32 14.07 7.31 -7.43
CA ALA A 32 13.84 6.66 -6.14
C ALA A 32 12.99 7.53 -5.20
N ILE A 33 13.25 8.84 -5.14
CA ILE A 33 12.46 9.79 -4.34
C ILE A 33 11.01 9.82 -4.83
N LEU A 34 10.80 9.92 -6.15
CA LEU A 34 9.46 9.94 -6.74
C LEU A 34 8.69 8.63 -6.48
N SER A 35 9.35 7.49 -6.68
CA SER A 35 8.77 6.18 -6.40
C SER A 35 8.40 6.02 -4.93
N ASN A 36 9.26 6.43 -4.00
CA ASN A 36 8.99 6.36 -2.57
C ASN A 36 7.80 7.24 -2.17
N LEU A 37 7.72 8.46 -2.71
CA LEU A 37 6.60 9.37 -2.47
C LEU A 37 5.28 8.78 -2.98
N TYR A 38 5.31 8.21 -4.20
CA TYR A 38 4.14 7.58 -4.79
C TYR A 38 3.66 6.39 -3.95
N VAL A 39 4.57 5.48 -3.58
CA VAL A 39 4.26 4.31 -2.76
C VAL A 39 3.70 4.71 -1.40
N ALA A 40 4.31 5.69 -0.73
CA ALA A 40 3.80 6.21 0.55
C ALA A 40 2.37 6.77 0.42
N ARG A 41 2.09 7.51 -0.66
CA ARG A 41 0.75 8.04 -0.93
C ARG A 41 -0.25 6.92 -1.22
N ALA A 42 0.13 5.93 -2.03
CA ALA A 42 -0.72 4.78 -2.33
C ALA A 42 -1.07 3.98 -1.06
N HIS A 43 -0.09 3.70 -0.21
CA HIS A 43 -0.32 3.02 1.07
C HIS A 43 -1.25 3.81 1.98
N THR A 44 -1.06 5.13 2.10
CA THR A 44 -1.96 5.98 2.91
C THR A 44 -3.40 5.91 2.39
N GLN A 45 -3.58 5.92 1.08
CA GLN A 45 -4.92 5.83 0.47
C GLN A 45 -5.57 4.47 0.70
N LEU A 46 -4.81 3.38 0.52
CA LEU A 46 -5.29 2.02 0.78
C LEU A 46 -5.66 1.86 2.26
N GLN A 47 -4.80 2.27 3.18
CA GLN A 47 -5.08 2.23 4.61
C GLN A 47 -6.33 3.04 4.96
N ALA A 48 -6.49 4.25 4.41
CA ALA A 48 -7.69 5.05 4.63
C ALA A 48 -8.96 4.39 4.07
N GLN A 49 -8.85 3.62 2.99
CA GLN A 49 -9.96 2.85 2.43
C GLN A 49 -10.28 1.64 3.30
N GLU A 50 -9.28 0.89 3.76
CA GLU A 50 -9.41 -0.25 4.67
C GLU A 50 -9.99 0.16 6.03
N ASP A 51 -9.58 1.31 6.56
CA ASP A 51 -10.16 1.89 7.77
C ASP A 51 -11.63 2.28 7.55
N LYS A 52 -11.98 2.80 6.37
CA LYS A 52 -13.38 3.12 6.03
C LYS A 52 -14.23 1.86 5.86
N THR A 53 -13.71 0.81 5.24
CA THR A 53 -14.44 -0.45 5.05
C THR A 53 -14.59 -1.20 6.37
N SER A 54 -13.54 -1.25 7.20
CA SER A 54 -13.61 -1.86 8.54
C SER A 54 -14.54 -1.12 9.50
N ARG A 55 -14.62 0.22 9.40
CA ARG A 55 -15.55 1.03 10.22
C ARG A 55 -16.99 0.99 9.74
N LYS A 56 -17.25 0.62 8.49
CA LYS A 56 -18.62 0.33 8.05
C LYS A 56 -19.07 -0.95 8.76
N LYS A 57 -19.79 -0.79 9.87
CA LYS A 57 -20.59 -1.86 10.46
C LYS A 57 -21.58 -2.32 9.40
N SER A 58 -21.19 -3.37 8.67
CA SER A 58 -22.06 -3.96 7.68
C SER A 58 -23.29 -4.51 8.39
N THR A 59 -24.47 -4.05 7.97
CA THR A 59 -25.76 -4.68 8.29
C THR A 59 -26.00 -5.94 7.46
N HIS A 60 -25.10 -6.27 6.52
CA HIS A 60 -25.17 -7.53 5.78
C HIS A 60 -24.53 -8.66 6.58
N ILE A 61 -25.21 -9.81 6.53
CA ILE A 61 -24.79 -11.09 7.12
C ILE A 61 -23.41 -11.51 6.58
N LEU A 62 -23.09 -11.18 5.32
CA LEU A 62 -21.79 -11.40 4.69
C LEU A 62 -21.13 -10.05 4.39
N SER A 63 -20.25 -9.61 5.28
CA SER A 63 -19.63 -8.29 5.22
C SER A 63 -18.25 -8.25 4.56
N ASP A 64 -17.68 -9.41 4.24
CA ASP A 64 -16.32 -9.56 3.70
C ASP A 64 -16.24 -9.31 2.19
N GLY A 65 -17.39 -9.23 1.50
CA GLY A 65 -17.49 -8.95 0.07
C GLY A 65 -17.04 -10.09 -0.84
N LEU A 66 -16.79 -11.28 -0.27
CA LEU A 66 -16.36 -12.45 -1.01
C LEU A 66 -17.58 -13.25 -1.48
N PRO A 67 -17.69 -13.61 -2.77
CA PRO A 67 -18.73 -14.51 -3.23
C PRO A 67 -18.49 -15.90 -2.63
N ARG A 68 -19.50 -16.45 -1.96
CA ARG A 68 -19.48 -17.79 -1.36
C ARG A 68 -20.65 -18.60 -1.92
N LEU A 69 -20.39 -19.86 -2.27
CA LEU A 69 -21.46 -20.81 -2.53
C LEU A 69 -21.82 -21.45 -1.19
N LEU A 70 -22.98 -21.09 -0.66
CA LEU A 70 -23.50 -21.62 0.60
C LEU A 70 -24.63 -22.59 0.30
N THR A 71 -24.68 -23.69 1.03
CA THR A 71 -25.86 -24.54 1.09
C THR A 71 -26.97 -23.86 1.88
N ASN A 72 -28.20 -24.34 1.73
CA ASN A 72 -29.37 -23.76 2.39
C ASN A 72 -29.21 -23.77 3.93
N ASP A 73 -28.74 -24.90 4.49
CA ASP A 73 -28.57 -25.07 5.93
C ASP A 73 -27.52 -24.10 6.50
N GLU A 74 -26.41 -23.90 5.79
CA GLU A 74 -25.37 -22.94 6.17
C GLU A 74 -25.90 -21.50 6.14
N MET A 75 -26.68 -21.14 5.11
CA MET A 75 -27.32 -19.84 5.03
C MET A 75 -28.30 -19.61 6.18
N PHE A 76 -29.13 -20.60 6.49
CA PHE A 76 -30.10 -20.53 7.58
C PHE A 76 -29.42 -20.33 8.93
N ALA A 77 -28.38 -21.10 9.22
CA ALA A 77 -27.60 -20.96 10.45
C ALA A 77 -26.97 -19.56 10.60
N LEU A 78 -26.44 -19.00 9.50
CA LEU A 78 -25.87 -17.65 9.45
C LEU A 78 -26.91 -16.57 9.74
N VAL A 79 -28.15 -16.72 9.24
CA VAL A 79 -29.26 -15.79 9.50
C VAL A 79 -29.65 -15.81 10.98
N CYS A 80 -29.85 -17.00 11.56
CA CYS A 80 -30.22 -17.13 12.97
C CYS A 80 -29.19 -16.48 13.90
N GLN A 81 -27.89 -16.76 13.68
CA GLN A 81 -26.81 -16.15 14.48
C GLN A 81 -26.80 -14.62 14.35
N HIS A 82 -27.07 -14.09 13.17
CA HIS A 82 -27.13 -12.65 12.95
C HIS A 82 -28.32 -11.99 13.67
N GLU A 83 -29.50 -12.63 13.66
CA GLU A 83 -30.69 -12.15 14.38
C GLU A 83 -30.48 -12.14 15.89
N GLU A 84 -29.96 -13.23 16.46
CA GLU A 84 -29.63 -13.32 17.89
C GLU A 84 -28.63 -12.22 18.31
N ALA A 85 -27.56 -12.03 17.53
CA ALA A 85 -26.57 -10.99 17.79
C ALA A 85 -27.13 -9.56 17.63
N SER A 86 -28.15 -9.37 16.79
CA SER A 86 -28.84 -8.08 16.62
C SER A 86 -29.72 -7.75 17.82
N GLU A 87 -30.50 -8.72 18.30
CA GLU A 87 -31.35 -8.55 19.48
C GLU A 87 -30.52 -8.28 20.74
N GLN A 88 -29.41 -8.99 20.94
CA GLN A 88 -28.48 -8.72 22.04
C GLN A 88 -27.90 -7.29 21.99
N ARG A 89 -27.57 -6.78 20.80
CA ARG A 89 -27.08 -5.40 20.63
C ARG A 89 -28.16 -4.35 20.90
N LYS A 90 -29.43 -4.63 20.57
CA LYS A 90 -30.56 -3.74 20.87
C LYS A 90 -30.79 -3.68 22.38
N ALA A 91 -30.89 -4.84 23.03
CA ALA A 91 -31.04 -4.93 24.49
C ALA A 91 -29.91 -4.23 25.24
N ALA A 92 -28.65 -4.40 24.81
CA ALA A 92 -27.50 -3.73 25.42
C ALA A 92 -27.49 -2.20 25.22
N LYS A 93 -28.11 -1.68 24.15
CA LYS A 93 -28.28 -0.24 23.94
C LYS A 93 -29.43 0.33 24.77
N GLU A 94 -30.51 -0.41 24.95
CA GLU A 94 -31.67 0.00 25.75
C GLU A 94 -31.38 -0.03 27.26
N ALA A 95 -30.44 -0.87 27.70
CA ALA A 95 -29.97 -0.94 29.08
C ALA A 95 -28.93 0.14 29.47
N ARG A 96 -28.53 1.03 28.54
CA ARG A 96 -27.53 2.08 28.74
C ARG A 96 -28.17 3.47 28.71
#